data_AF-A0A0F9KUE7-F1
#
_entry.id   AF-A0A0F9KUE7-F1
#
_cell.length_a   1.000
_cell.length_b   1.000
_cell.length_c   1.000
_cell.angle_alpha   90.00
_cell.angle_beta   90.00
_cell.angle_gamma   90.00
#
_symmetry.space_group_name_H-M   'P 1'
#
loop_
_entity.id
_entity.type
_entity.pdbx_description
1 polymer ?
#
loop_
_entity_poly.entity_id
_entity_poly.type
_entity_poly.pdbx_seq_one_letter_code
_entity_poly.pdbx_strand_id
1 'polypeptide(L)'
;MLSWIIIFSSISLNNLIKVNATISGPDWEEKQDTIYSYKDSFVFKNASERNYGNNINFIVGNLTDYNLANGTGSDFCEAYFFFNLRNIKSLEKISSITFSFFGESFNNEKIPIEVYTVSALWDELTIVWNNKPALSSFIDIIDVDVLSLYEFNITQEALGKNSISISLRAPKSDVYFLGVTNESSNPNKPRLFVNYLVESVTVDGTDLDFLAILLISAISLVAVIFIVSLVSGRSKSKSLKKKRNKPISSSIGSGIEGKIVSLQTEIAQMKNLQDDLSVQAKQAEKENMYNLAAEYYGKCKDLALNLFKYGVKGQSDLIKKYSTLETKYAISHEFNKLNQTLNGLTGEQFSGRLQAIMNLIVERKRTSSILQNLKRWVEDYQTKSATLSEFDKRQIGKAIEFWKQF
;
A
#
# COMPACT_ATOMS: atom_id res chain seq x y z
N MET A 1 -28.09 -4.12 -49.95
CA MET A 1 -27.92 -3.60 -48.57
C MET A 1 -26.60 -4.03 -47.92
N LEU A 2 -26.26 -5.33 -47.85
CA LEU A 2 -25.00 -5.79 -47.23
C LEU A 2 -23.71 -5.15 -47.79
N SER A 3 -23.63 -4.93 -49.11
CA SER A 3 -22.44 -4.34 -49.73
C SER A 3 -22.25 -2.84 -49.40
N TRP A 4 -23.34 -2.11 -49.11
CA TRP A 4 -23.27 -0.69 -48.70
C TRP A 4 -22.86 -0.51 -47.23
N ILE A 5 -23.10 -1.51 -46.38
CA ILE A 5 -22.69 -1.51 -44.96
C ILE A 5 -21.16 -1.72 -44.81
N ILE A 6 -20.57 -2.53 -45.70
CA ILE A 6 -19.12 -2.78 -45.72
C ILE A 6 -18.34 -1.53 -46.20
N ILE A 7 -18.90 -0.78 -47.16
CA ILE A 7 -18.25 0.43 -47.68
C ILE A 7 -18.31 1.59 -46.67
N PHE A 8 -19.43 1.76 -45.95
CA PHE A 8 -19.54 2.82 -44.92
C PHE A 8 -18.68 2.55 -43.68
N SER A 9 -18.50 1.29 -43.27
CA SER A 9 -17.59 0.94 -42.16
C SER A 9 -16.11 1.20 -42.51
N SER A 10 -15.72 0.97 -43.77
CA SER A 10 -14.33 1.14 -44.23
C SER A 10 -13.91 2.62 -44.37
N ILE A 11 -14.82 3.50 -44.78
CA ILE A 11 -14.53 4.94 -44.98
C ILE A 11 -14.49 5.70 -43.65
N SER A 12 -15.26 5.27 -42.64
CA SER A 12 -15.24 5.86 -41.30
C SER A 12 -13.92 5.58 -40.56
N LEU A 13 -13.35 4.37 -40.72
CA LEU A 13 -12.09 4.01 -40.07
C LEU A 13 -10.89 4.81 -40.61
N ASN A 14 -10.80 5.02 -41.94
CA ASN A 14 -9.63 5.69 -42.52
C ASN A 14 -9.55 7.19 -42.22
N ASN A 15 -10.69 7.85 -41.93
CA ASN A 15 -10.71 9.25 -41.55
C ASN A 15 -10.53 9.48 -40.04
N LEU A 16 -10.69 8.45 -39.20
CA LEU A 16 -10.38 8.54 -37.76
C LEU A 16 -8.88 8.35 -37.44
N ILE A 17 -8.08 7.78 -38.35
CA ILE A 17 -6.68 7.38 -38.07
C ILE A 17 -5.66 8.49 -38.44
N LYS A 18 -6.10 9.69 -38.84
CA LYS A 18 -5.20 10.86 -38.93
C LYS A 18 -5.13 11.61 -37.61
N VAL A 19 -4.76 10.91 -36.54
CA VAL A 19 -4.35 11.56 -35.29
C VAL A 19 -2.87 11.91 -35.45
N ASN A 20 -2.57 13.20 -35.62
CA ASN A 20 -1.21 13.70 -35.53
C ASN A 20 -0.74 13.59 -34.08
N ALA A 21 -0.27 12.40 -33.69
CA ALA A 21 0.34 12.18 -32.39
C ALA A 21 1.64 12.98 -32.34
N THR A 22 1.60 14.12 -31.66
CA THR A 22 2.82 14.83 -31.27
C THR A 22 3.36 14.06 -30.08
N ILE A 23 4.43 13.30 -30.28
CA ILE A 23 5.12 12.59 -29.19
C ILE A 23 5.78 13.68 -28.33
N SER A 24 5.09 14.14 -27.28
CA SER A 24 5.74 14.88 -26.20
C SER A 24 6.73 13.92 -25.53
N GLY A 25 7.89 14.44 -25.13
CA GLY A 25 8.82 13.65 -24.31
C GLY A 25 8.14 13.12 -23.05
N PRO A 26 8.74 12.14 -22.35
CA PRO A 26 8.18 11.64 -21.12
C PRO A 26 7.97 12.80 -20.14
N ASP A 27 6.71 13.05 -19.79
CA ASP A 27 6.37 13.97 -18.72
C ASP A 27 6.83 13.33 -17.40
N TRP A 28 7.72 14.00 -16.69
CA TRP A 28 8.20 13.56 -15.38
C TRP A 28 7.38 14.25 -14.31
N GLU A 29 6.74 13.47 -13.45
CA GLU A 29 6.05 13.99 -12.27
C GLU A 29 6.95 13.82 -11.05
N GLU A 30 7.19 14.89 -10.29
CA GLU A 30 7.85 14.79 -8.99
C GLU A 30 6.87 14.22 -7.96
N LYS A 31 7.28 13.14 -7.30
CA LYS A 31 6.57 12.52 -6.19
C LYS A 31 7.39 12.65 -4.92
N GLN A 32 6.69 12.73 -3.79
CA GLN A 32 7.30 12.69 -2.47
C GLN A 32 6.73 11.50 -1.69
N ASP A 33 7.63 10.68 -1.14
CA ASP A 33 7.29 9.65 -0.16
C ASP A 33 7.85 10.01 1.21
N THR A 34 7.13 9.65 2.27
CA THR A 34 7.61 9.71 3.65
C THR A 34 7.94 8.30 4.14
N ILE A 35 9.20 8.06 4.49
CA ILE A 35 9.67 6.77 5.01
C ILE A 35 10.04 6.94 6.47
N TYR A 36 9.32 6.27 7.37
CA TYR A 36 9.68 6.23 8.78
C TYR A 36 10.84 5.26 9.03
N SER A 37 11.56 5.49 10.14
CA SER A 37 12.59 4.56 10.58
C SER A 37 12.00 3.16 10.76
N TYR A 38 12.66 2.16 10.20
CA TYR A 38 12.29 0.75 10.34
C TYR A 38 12.90 0.13 11.59
N LYS A 39 14.04 0.67 12.06
CA LYS A 39 14.67 0.34 13.34
C LYS A 39 15.24 1.60 13.95
N ASP A 40 15.10 1.80 15.24
CA ASP A 40 15.87 2.81 15.95
C ASP A 40 16.29 2.35 17.35
N SER A 41 17.39 2.92 17.83
CA SER A 41 17.85 2.67 19.19
C SER A 41 18.79 3.78 19.59
N PHE A 42 19.09 3.86 20.87
CA PHE A 42 20.28 4.56 21.33
C PHE A 42 21.11 3.65 22.20
N VAL A 43 22.40 3.97 22.27
CA VAL A 43 23.36 3.23 23.08
C VAL A 43 23.97 4.18 24.08
N PHE A 44 24.23 3.66 25.28
CA PHE A 44 24.68 4.46 26.39
C PHE A 44 25.96 3.87 26.98
N LYS A 45 27.05 4.65 27.00
CA LYS A 45 28.38 4.18 27.43
C LYS A 45 28.40 3.59 28.84
N ASN A 46 27.74 4.22 29.81
CA ASN A 46 27.73 3.74 31.19
C ASN A 46 26.73 2.59 31.45
N ALA A 47 25.82 2.35 30.50
CA ALA A 47 24.97 1.18 30.48
C ALA A 47 25.31 0.33 29.25
N SER A 48 26.60 -0.03 29.13
CA SER A 48 27.17 -0.55 27.87
C SER A 48 26.57 -1.86 27.35
N GLU A 49 25.83 -2.58 28.21
CA GLU A 49 25.15 -3.84 27.92
C GLU A 49 23.62 -3.68 27.80
N ARG A 50 23.08 -2.48 28.01
CA ARG A 50 21.63 -2.23 27.88
C ARG A 50 21.28 -1.87 26.44
N ASN A 51 20.21 -2.51 25.97
CA ASN A 51 19.55 -2.17 24.71
C ASN A 51 18.35 -1.26 24.99
N TYR A 52 18.12 -0.29 24.10
CA TYR A 52 17.04 0.69 24.24
C TYR A 52 16.12 0.76 23.01
N GLY A 53 16.11 -0.27 22.15
CA GLY A 53 15.36 -0.28 20.88
C GLY A 53 13.83 -0.41 21.02
N ASN A 54 13.28 -0.41 22.24
CA ASN A 54 11.83 -0.37 22.49
C ASN A 54 11.41 0.88 23.26
N ASN A 55 12.33 1.82 23.47
CA ASN A 55 12.02 3.06 24.17
C ASN A 55 11.27 4.01 23.23
N ILE A 56 10.34 4.81 23.77
CA ILE A 56 9.60 5.83 22.99
C ILE A 56 10.41 7.11 22.73
N ASN A 57 11.58 7.24 23.37
CA ASN A 57 12.48 8.37 23.26
C ASN A 57 13.92 7.87 23.12
N PHE A 58 14.73 8.63 22.39
CA PHE A 58 16.18 8.45 22.28
C PHE A 58 16.93 9.61 22.93
N ILE A 59 18.17 9.35 23.33
CA ILE A 59 19.05 10.35 23.94
C ILE A 59 20.32 10.47 23.10
N VAL A 60 20.80 11.70 22.89
CA VAL A 60 22.09 11.99 22.26
C VAL A 60 22.86 12.99 23.15
N GLY A 61 24.16 12.79 23.34
CA GLY A 61 24.99 13.69 24.13
C GLY A 61 25.32 13.16 25.51
N ASN A 62 25.63 14.07 26.44
CA ASN A 62 26.19 13.73 27.74
C ASN A 62 25.13 13.79 28.83
N LEU A 63 25.01 12.71 29.58
CA LEU A 63 24.08 12.60 30.69
C LEU A 63 24.81 12.79 32.03
N THR A 64 25.19 14.03 32.36
CA THR A 64 25.94 14.36 33.59
C THR A 64 25.06 14.35 34.85
N ASP A 65 23.78 14.70 34.73
CA ASP A 65 22.88 14.94 35.87
C ASP A 65 21.88 13.80 36.17
N TYR A 66 21.93 12.70 35.41
CA TYR A 66 21.11 11.56 35.76
C TYR A 66 21.75 10.89 36.97
N ASN A 67 21.18 11.14 38.16
CA ASN A 67 21.52 10.62 39.49
C ASN A 67 21.57 9.07 39.57
N LEU A 68 22.30 8.40 38.69
CA LEU A 68 22.78 7.03 38.82
C LEU A 68 24.04 7.09 39.69
N ALA A 69 23.81 7.43 40.96
CA ALA A 69 24.61 7.38 42.19
C ALA A 69 26.15 7.14 42.23
N ASN A 70 26.87 6.73 41.18
CA ASN A 70 28.26 6.25 41.26
C ASN A 70 29.15 6.52 40.03
N GLY A 71 28.72 7.30 39.03
CA GLY A 71 29.52 7.56 37.82
C GLY A 71 30.29 8.87 37.84
N THR A 72 31.62 8.84 37.89
CA THR A 72 32.52 10.02 37.72
C THR A 72 32.94 10.23 36.26
N GLY A 73 32.21 9.66 35.30
CA GLY A 73 32.52 9.71 33.87
C GLY A 73 31.59 10.65 33.09
N SER A 74 32.06 11.14 31.95
CA SER A 74 31.21 11.75 30.93
C SER A 74 30.47 10.65 30.16
N ASP A 75 29.16 10.79 30.09
CA ASP A 75 28.18 9.74 29.84
C ASP A 75 27.60 9.90 28.45
N PHE A 76 28.27 9.32 27.45
CA PHE A 76 27.90 9.51 26.06
C PHE A 76 26.77 8.59 25.61
N CYS A 77 25.74 9.20 25.02
CA CYS A 77 24.67 8.56 24.27
C CYS A 77 24.79 8.85 22.77
N GLU A 78 24.55 7.83 21.95
CA GLU A 78 24.45 7.94 20.50
C GLU A 78 23.16 7.27 20.03
N ALA A 79 22.42 7.91 19.12
CA ALA A 79 21.21 7.33 18.53
C ALA A 79 21.50 6.78 17.14
N TYR A 80 20.75 5.75 16.73
CA TYR A 80 20.90 5.00 15.49
C TYR A 80 19.52 4.80 14.87
N PHE A 81 19.42 5.04 13.57
CA PHE A 81 18.18 4.93 12.78
C PHE A 81 18.46 4.16 11.49
N PHE A 82 17.58 3.24 11.11
CA PHE A 82 17.68 2.46 9.88
C PHE A 82 16.43 2.70 9.02
N PHE A 83 16.63 3.08 7.76
CA PHE A 83 15.56 3.31 6.80
C PHE A 83 15.65 2.32 5.64
N ASN A 84 14.51 1.74 5.25
CA ASN A 84 14.40 0.84 4.11
C ASN A 84 13.83 1.59 2.90
N LEU A 85 14.63 1.71 1.83
CA LEU A 85 14.28 2.45 0.61
C LEU A 85 13.78 1.54 -0.52
N ARG A 86 13.70 0.21 -0.31
CA ARG A 86 13.36 -0.77 -1.37
C ARG A 86 12.02 -0.54 -2.06
N ASN A 87 11.10 0.19 -1.42
CA ASN A 87 9.76 0.46 -1.96
C ASN A 87 9.71 1.74 -2.81
N ILE A 88 10.80 2.50 -2.90
CA ILE A 88 10.90 3.64 -3.81
C ILE A 88 11.10 3.11 -5.23
N LYS A 89 10.15 3.41 -6.11
CA LYS A 89 10.06 2.82 -7.45
C LYS A 89 11.22 3.18 -8.38
N SER A 90 11.88 4.31 -8.14
CA SER A 90 12.96 4.83 -8.99
C SER A 90 14.09 5.40 -8.14
N LEU A 91 14.87 4.51 -7.52
CA LEU A 91 16.04 4.89 -6.69
C LEU A 91 17.08 5.69 -7.49
N GLU A 92 17.15 5.46 -8.80
CA GLU A 92 18.01 6.16 -9.75
C GLU A 92 17.50 7.55 -10.14
N LYS A 93 16.26 7.90 -9.77
CA LYS A 93 15.62 9.19 -10.07
C LYS A 93 15.24 9.98 -8.82
N ILE A 94 15.91 9.69 -7.71
CA ILE A 94 15.77 10.47 -6.48
C ILE A 94 16.33 11.88 -6.72
N SER A 95 15.49 12.90 -6.53
CA SER A 95 15.87 14.32 -6.63
C SER A 95 16.44 14.83 -5.31
N SER A 96 15.84 14.43 -4.18
CA SER A 96 16.34 14.76 -2.84
C SER A 96 15.87 13.79 -1.77
N ILE A 97 16.68 13.65 -0.73
CA ILE A 97 16.33 12.96 0.51
C ILE A 97 16.67 13.86 1.69
N THR A 98 15.68 14.14 2.52
CA THR A 98 15.83 14.89 3.76
C THR A 98 15.56 13.97 4.95
N PHE A 99 16.56 13.77 5.80
CA PHE A 99 16.37 13.15 7.11
C PHE A 99 15.82 14.15 8.10
N SER A 100 14.82 13.75 8.86
CA SER A 100 14.16 14.59 9.84
C SER A 100 13.97 13.86 11.17
N PHE A 101 14.20 14.56 12.28
CA PHE A 101 13.92 14.11 13.64
C PHE A 101 13.39 15.25 14.50
N PHE A 102 12.72 14.90 15.61
CA PHE A 102 12.06 15.86 16.50
C PHE A 102 12.51 15.66 17.93
N GLY A 103 12.77 16.76 18.63
CA GLY A 103 13.20 16.74 20.03
C GLY A 103 13.67 18.10 20.49
N GLU A 104 14.24 18.14 21.69
CA GLU A 104 14.77 19.36 22.31
C GLU A 104 16.06 19.08 23.08
N SER A 105 16.85 20.13 23.32
CA SER A 105 17.95 20.06 24.27
C SER A 105 17.42 20.14 25.70
N PHE A 106 18.09 19.46 26.63
CA PHE A 106 17.83 19.67 28.04
C PHE A 106 18.20 21.11 28.45
N ASN A 107 17.38 21.74 29.30
CA ASN A 107 17.53 23.13 29.75
C ASN A 107 17.54 24.22 28.65
N ASN A 108 17.16 23.91 27.40
CA ASN A 108 17.24 24.83 26.25
C ASN A 108 18.66 25.35 25.98
N GLU A 109 19.69 24.59 26.37
CA GLU A 109 21.07 24.93 26.04
C GLU A 109 21.43 24.37 24.67
N LYS A 110 22.00 25.23 23.82
CA LYS A 110 22.44 24.81 22.48
C LYS A 110 23.43 23.66 22.57
N ILE A 111 23.06 22.52 21.99
CA ILE A 111 23.92 21.36 21.84
C ILE A 111 24.14 21.09 20.34
N PRO A 112 25.40 21.00 19.90
CA PRO A 112 25.69 20.58 18.53
C PRO A 112 25.38 19.09 18.37
N ILE A 113 24.61 18.73 17.34
CA ILE A 113 24.32 17.35 16.95
C ILE A 113 24.96 17.09 15.59
N GLU A 114 25.96 16.22 15.58
CA GLU A 114 26.61 15.66 14.40
C GLU A 114 25.80 14.49 13.85
N VAL A 115 25.64 14.46 12.53
CA VAL A 115 24.96 13.39 11.80
C VAL A 115 25.96 12.59 10.99
N TYR A 116 25.92 11.27 11.14
CA TYR A 116 26.79 10.34 10.43
C TYR A 116 25.99 9.27 9.70
N THR A 117 26.53 8.76 8.60
CA THR A 117 26.13 7.45 8.07
C THR A 117 26.76 6.32 8.88
N VAL A 118 26.16 5.13 8.82
CA VAL A 118 26.62 3.92 9.51
C VAL A 118 26.85 2.80 8.48
N SER A 119 28.00 2.14 8.54
CA SER A 119 28.46 1.22 7.49
C SER A 119 27.98 -0.23 7.64
N ALA A 120 27.57 -0.64 8.84
CA ALA A 120 27.19 -2.02 9.14
C ALA A 120 25.68 -2.18 9.36
N LEU A 121 25.16 -3.36 8.98
CA LEU A 121 23.84 -3.80 9.40
C LEU A 121 23.85 -4.04 10.91
N TRP A 122 22.79 -3.61 11.58
CA TRP A 122 22.60 -3.80 13.01
C TRP A 122 21.17 -4.26 13.31
N ASP A 123 21.00 -4.86 14.49
CA ASP A 123 19.72 -5.34 14.99
C ASP A 123 19.30 -4.50 16.19
N GLU A 124 18.10 -3.95 16.09
CA GLU A 124 17.45 -3.09 17.07
C GLU A 124 17.37 -3.72 18.45
N LEU A 125 17.17 -5.02 18.53
CA LEU A 125 16.96 -5.72 19.79
C LEU A 125 18.28 -6.14 20.46
N THR A 126 19.41 -6.00 19.78
CA THR A 126 20.72 -6.46 20.30
C THR A 126 21.79 -5.39 20.29
N ILE A 127 21.54 -4.22 19.69
CA ILE A 127 22.47 -3.10 19.72
C ILE A 127 22.65 -2.59 21.15
N VAL A 128 23.89 -2.52 21.59
CA VAL A 128 24.35 -2.02 22.87
C VAL A 128 25.64 -1.24 22.62
N TRP A 129 26.16 -0.50 23.59
CA TRP A 129 27.38 0.29 23.39
C TRP A 129 28.56 -0.55 22.88
N ASN A 130 28.72 -1.76 23.42
CA ASN A 130 29.85 -2.65 23.11
C ASN A 130 29.80 -3.28 21.71
N ASN A 131 28.64 -3.30 21.03
CA ASN A 131 28.49 -3.86 19.69
C ASN A 131 27.87 -2.86 18.68
N LYS A 132 27.80 -1.57 19.03
CA LYS A 132 27.26 -0.54 18.15
C LYS A 132 28.04 -0.50 16.84
N PRO A 133 27.37 -0.30 15.69
CA PRO A 133 28.05 -0.26 14.41
C PRO A 133 28.93 0.99 14.31
N ALA A 134 30.03 0.90 13.55
CA ALA A 134 30.95 2.02 13.37
C ALA A 134 30.30 3.15 12.56
N LEU A 135 30.59 4.39 12.97
CA LEU A 135 30.29 5.58 12.17
C LEU A 135 31.12 5.52 10.88
N SER A 136 30.53 5.97 9.77
CA SER A 136 31.16 5.94 8.45
C SER A 136 31.49 7.36 7.99
N SER A 137 30.60 8.00 7.25
CA SER A 137 30.80 9.35 6.71
C SER A 137 30.05 10.38 7.56
N PHE A 138 30.72 11.46 7.93
CA PHE A 138 30.08 12.66 8.47
C PHE A 138 29.21 13.30 7.39
N ILE A 139 28.01 13.72 7.76
CA ILE A 139 27.06 14.40 6.86
C ILE A 139 27.09 15.89 7.15
N ASP A 140 26.68 16.28 8.36
CA ASP A 140 26.53 17.68 8.77
C ASP A 140 26.39 17.80 10.30
N ILE A 141 26.32 19.04 10.80
CA ILE A 141 26.13 19.40 12.20
C ILE A 141 25.07 20.49 12.36
N ILE A 142 24.20 20.37 13.36
CA ILE A 142 23.21 21.40 13.70
C ILE A 142 23.21 21.70 15.19
N ASP A 143 23.04 22.97 15.57
CA ASP A 143 22.75 23.32 16.95
C ASP A 143 21.26 23.11 17.24
N VAL A 144 20.95 22.28 18.23
CA VAL A 144 19.59 22.08 18.73
C VAL A 144 19.45 22.73 20.10
N ASP A 145 18.33 23.41 20.35
CA ASP A 145 18.04 24.11 21.61
C ASP A 145 16.60 23.87 22.05
N VAL A 146 15.62 24.28 21.25
CA VAL A 146 14.20 24.22 21.57
C VAL A 146 13.51 23.02 20.93
N LEU A 147 12.34 22.66 21.44
CA LEU A 147 11.50 21.61 20.85
C LEU A 147 11.13 21.93 19.40
N SER A 148 11.80 21.27 18.45
CA SER A 148 11.64 21.54 17.03
C SER A 148 11.83 20.29 16.18
N LEU A 149 11.46 20.42 14.91
CA LEU A 149 11.82 19.49 13.85
C LEU A 149 13.16 19.94 13.26
N TYR A 150 14.13 19.04 13.22
CA TYR A 150 15.45 19.26 12.65
C TYR A 150 15.60 18.43 11.38
N GLU A 151 16.23 19.00 10.36
CA GLU A 151 16.29 18.43 9.01
C GLU A 151 17.69 18.49 8.42
N PHE A 152 18.07 17.43 7.71
CA PHE A 152 19.38 17.25 7.09
C PHE A 152 19.22 16.71 5.66
N ASN A 153 19.89 17.33 4.69
CA ASN A 153 19.95 16.77 3.35
C ASN A 153 20.96 15.62 3.32
N ILE A 154 20.50 14.40 3.00
CA ILE A 154 21.32 13.18 2.96
C ILE A 154 21.35 12.54 1.57
N THR A 155 21.07 13.34 0.54
CA THR A 155 20.80 12.85 -0.81
C THR A 155 21.97 12.07 -1.36
N GLN A 156 23.20 12.59 -1.20
CA GLN A 156 24.41 11.95 -1.73
C GLN A 156 24.71 10.62 -1.02
N GLU A 157 24.40 10.53 0.28
CA GLU A 157 24.65 9.37 1.11
C GLU A 157 23.69 8.23 0.82
N ALA A 158 22.47 8.53 0.38
CA ALA A 158 21.41 7.56 0.15
C ALA A 158 21.19 7.20 -1.33
N LEU A 159 21.74 7.99 -2.27
CA LEU A 159 21.55 7.76 -3.70
C LEU A 159 22.00 6.35 -4.13
N GLY A 160 21.12 5.66 -4.86
CA GLY A 160 21.37 4.30 -5.36
C GLY A 160 21.40 3.20 -4.29
N LYS A 161 21.08 3.51 -3.02
CA LYS A 161 21.05 2.52 -1.94
C LYS A 161 19.62 2.03 -1.69
N ASN A 162 19.50 0.74 -1.36
CA ASN A 162 18.23 0.13 -0.95
C ASN A 162 17.86 0.39 0.52
N SER A 163 18.80 0.92 1.30
CA SER A 163 18.64 1.26 2.71
C SER A 163 19.74 2.20 3.15
N ILE A 164 19.49 2.98 4.20
CA ILE A 164 20.50 3.83 4.83
C ILE A 164 20.38 3.72 6.35
N SER A 165 21.54 3.74 7.03
CA SER A 165 21.62 3.86 8.48
C SER A 165 22.27 5.18 8.84
N ILE A 166 21.67 5.87 9.81
CA ILE A 166 22.08 7.19 10.28
C ILE A 166 22.35 7.08 11.77
N SER A 167 23.38 7.79 12.26
CA SER A 167 23.62 7.97 13.68
C SER A 167 23.68 9.45 14.03
N LEU A 168 23.13 9.78 15.20
CA LEU A 168 23.24 11.09 15.83
C LEU A 168 24.20 11.02 17.00
N ARG A 169 25.11 11.98 17.07
CA ARG A 169 26.12 12.11 18.11
C ARG A 169 26.26 13.58 18.49
N ALA A 170 26.39 13.89 19.76
CA ALA A 170 26.89 15.20 20.18
C ALA A 170 28.39 15.09 20.49
N PRO A 171 29.23 16.03 20.00
CA PRO A 171 30.56 16.19 20.54
C PRO A 171 30.43 16.59 22.01
N LYS A 172 31.47 16.33 22.81
CA LYS A 172 31.45 16.48 24.27
C LYS A 172 30.76 17.78 24.72
N SER A 173 29.54 17.63 25.23
CA SER A 173 28.70 18.64 25.88
C SER A 173 28.49 18.23 27.35
N ASP A 174 27.96 19.12 28.18
CA ASP A 174 27.43 18.77 29.52
C ASP A 174 25.89 18.66 29.51
N VAL A 175 25.31 18.62 28.30
CA VAL A 175 23.87 18.62 28.00
C VAL A 175 23.55 17.44 27.10
N TYR A 176 22.30 16.99 27.11
CA TYR A 176 21.78 15.97 26.20
C TYR A 176 20.59 16.50 25.39
N PHE A 177 20.38 15.89 24.23
CA PHE A 177 19.19 16.02 23.40
C PHE A 177 18.26 14.85 23.65
N LEU A 178 16.97 15.13 23.84
CA LEU A 178 15.91 14.13 23.96
C LEU A 178 15.04 14.19 22.69
N GLY A 179 15.06 13.10 21.93
CA GLY A 179 14.25 12.95 20.73
C GLY A 179 13.21 11.84 20.86
N VAL A 180 12.27 11.82 19.93
CA VAL A 180 11.25 10.76 19.82
C VAL A 180 11.71 9.63 18.91
N THR A 181 11.34 8.39 19.23
CA THR A 181 11.62 7.20 18.39
C THR A 181 10.40 6.80 17.54
N ASN A 182 10.53 5.72 16.78
CA ASN A 182 9.48 5.13 15.97
C ASN A 182 8.36 4.47 16.79
N GLU A 183 8.64 4.07 18.04
CA GLU A 183 7.69 3.53 19.03
C GLU A 183 6.78 4.63 19.60
N SER A 184 7.18 5.89 19.45
CA SER A 184 6.38 7.04 19.86
C SER A 184 5.10 7.16 19.03
N SER A 185 4.02 7.64 19.68
CA SER A 185 2.79 8.05 18.99
C SER A 185 2.92 9.43 18.30
N ASN A 186 4.05 10.13 18.48
CA ASN A 186 4.29 11.44 17.89
C ASN A 186 4.40 11.32 16.35
N PRO A 187 3.65 12.12 15.57
CA PRO A 187 3.74 12.11 14.10
C PRO A 187 5.11 12.55 13.57
N ASN A 188 5.91 13.26 14.37
CA ASN A 188 7.25 13.76 14.04
C ASN A 188 8.38 12.81 14.43
N LYS A 189 8.09 11.52 14.54
CA LYS A 189 9.12 10.49 14.68
C LYS A 189 10.12 10.48 13.50
N PRO A 190 11.32 9.89 13.68
CA PRO A 190 12.40 9.93 12.69
C PRO A 190 11.95 9.41 11.33
N ARG A 191 12.17 10.21 10.29
CA ARG A 191 11.68 9.96 8.93
C ARG A 191 12.60 10.51 7.86
N LEU A 192 12.46 9.97 6.65
CA LEU A 192 13.00 10.51 5.42
C LEU A 192 11.88 11.07 4.57
N PHE A 193 12.05 12.28 4.06
CA PHE A 193 11.29 12.80 2.94
C PHE A 193 12.08 12.51 1.66
N VAL A 194 11.54 11.66 0.79
CA VAL A 194 12.19 11.24 -0.46
C VAL A 194 11.42 11.83 -1.63
N ASN A 195 12.02 12.80 -2.31
CA ASN A 195 11.50 13.33 -3.57
C ASN A 195 12.16 12.58 -4.73
N TYR A 196 11.37 12.14 -5.71
CA TYR A 196 11.84 11.39 -6.87
C TYR A 196 10.95 11.61 -8.09
N LEU A 197 11.53 11.44 -9.28
CA LEU A 197 10.80 11.58 -10.54
C LEU A 197 10.20 10.24 -10.96
N VAL A 198 8.90 10.25 -11.23
CA VAL A 198 8.17 9.12 -11.82
C VAL A 198 7.83 9.47 -13.25
N GLU A 199 8.00 8.51 -14.16
CA GLU A 199 7.53 8.66 -15.53
C GLU A 199 6.01 8.69 -15.45
N SER A 200 5.40 9.83 -15.82
CA SER A 200 3.95 9.85 -15.91
C SER A 200 3.58 8.93 -17.06
N VAL A 201 2.84 7.88 -16.74
CA VAL A 201 2.14 7.11 -17.77
C VAL A 201 1.01 8.00 -18.22
N THR A 202 1.30 8.90 -19.16
CA THR A 202 0.27 9.54 -19.95
C THR A 202 -0.35 8.40 -20.72
N VAL A 203 -1.53 7.97 -20.30
CA VAL A 203 -2.37 7.12 -21.13
C VAL A 203 -2.74 8.00 -22.30
N ASP A 204 -1.89 8.00 -23.32
CA ASP A 204 -2.19 8.69 -24.56
C ASP A 204 -3.58 8.23 -24.97
N GLY A 205 -4.41 9.18 -25.41
CA GLY A 205 -5.81 8.92 -25.75
C GLY A 205 -5.99 7.69 -26.66
N THR A 206 -4.94 7.29 -27.38
CA THR A 206 -4.84 6.05 -28.15
C THR A 206 -5.17 4.76 -27.39
N ASP A 207 -4.88 4.64 -26.10
CA ASP A 207 -5.20 3.43 -25.31
C ASP A 207 -6.67 3.39 -24.88
N LEU A 208 -7.23 4.55 -24.55
CA LEU A 208 -8.68 4.71 -24.35
C LEU A 208 -9.43 4.55 -25.68
N ASP A 209 -8.86 5.03 -26.78
CA ASP A 209 -9.37 4.84 -28.14
C ASP A 209 -9.29 3.37 -28.53
N PHE A 210 -8.23 2.64 -28.17
CA PHE A 210 -8.12 1.20 -28.41
C PHE A 210 -9.18 0.43 -27.62
N LEU A 211 -9.37 0.72 -26.34
CA LEU A 211 -10.46 0.15 -25.53
C LEU A 211 -11.84 0.52 -26.08
N ALA A 212 -12.04 1.76 -26.53
CA ALA A 212 -13.28 2.20 -27.15
C ALA A 212 -13.55 1.47 -28.48
N ILE A 213 -12.53 1.30 -29.33
CA ILE A 213 -12.60 0.51 -30.57
C ILE A 213 -12.95 -0.95 -30.27
N LEU A 214 -12.36 -1.53 -29.21
CA LEU A 214 -12.64 -2.91 -28.79
C LEU A 214 -14.07 -3.06 -28.26
N LEU A 215 -14.59 -2.05 -27.56
CA LEU A 215 -15.98 -2.01 -27.10
C LEU A 215 -16.98 -1.84 -28.26
N ILE A 216 -16.69 -0.92 -29.19
CA ILE A 216 -17.52 -0.65 -30.38
C ILE A 216 -17.59 -1.89 -31.29
N SER A 217 -16.48 -2.59 -31.47
CA SER A 217 -16.43 -3.82 -32.26
C SER A 217 -17.21 -4.96 -31.60
N ALA A 218 -17.15 -5.11 -30.28
CA ALA A 218 -17.97 -6.07 -29.54
C ALA A 218 -19.48 -5.76 -29.64
N ILE A 219 -19.89 -4.49 -29.49
CA ILE A 219 -21.29 -4.07 -29.65
C ILE A 219 -21.78 -4.34 -31.09
N SER A 220 -20.95 -4.03 -32.08
CA SER A 220 -21.27 -4.28 -33.49
C SER A 220 -21.50 -5.76 -33.77
N LEU A 221 -20.69 -6.65 -33.17
CA LEU A 221 -20.84 -8.09 -33.30
C LEU A 221 -22.18 -8.59 -32.72
N VAL A 222 -22.55 -8.11 -31.52
CA VAL A 222 -23.84 -8.45 -30.87
C VAL A 222 -25.02 -7.95 -31.70
N ALA A 223 -24.94 -6.74 -32.25
CA ALA A 223 -25.99 -6.20 -33.11
C ALA A 223 -26.18 -7.03 -34.39
N VAL A 224 -25.09 -7.50 -35.00
CA VAL A 224 -25.15 -8.40 -36.17
C VAL A 224 -25.82 -9.72 -35.81
N ILE A 225 -25.45 -10.34 -34.68
CA ILE A 225 -26.07 -11.59 -34.20
C ILE A 225 -27.57 -11.37 -33.98
N PHE A 226 -27.97 -10.28 -33.32
CA PHE A 226 -29.37 -9.96 -33.05
C PHE A 226 -30.18 -9.73 -34.33
N ILE A 227 -29.63 -9.02 -35.32
CA ILE A 227 -30.28 -8.82 -36.63
C ILE A 227 -30.45 -10.16 -37.35
N VAL A 228 -29.44 -11.01 -37.34
CA VAL A 228 -29.53 -12.37 -37.91
C VAL A 228 -30.63 -13.17 -37.21
N SER A 229 -30.72 -13.12 -35.88
CA SER A 229 -31.78 -13.77 -35.10
C SER A 229 -33.17 -13.23 -35.45
N LEU A 230 -33.33 -11.91 -35.59
CA LEU A 230 -34.62 -11.30 -35.95
C LEU A 230 -35.05 -11.60 -37.39
N VAL A 231 -34.11 -11.63 -38.34
CA VAL A 231 -34.40 -12.00 -39.73
C VAL A 231 -34.75 -13.48 -39.82
N SER A 232 -34.11 -14.34 -39.03
CA SER A 232 -34.51 -15.75 -38.92
C SER A 232 -35.86 -15.96 -38.21
N GLY A 233 -36.28 -15.01 -37.37
CA GLY A 233 -37.49 -15.11 -36.54
C GLY A 233 -38.75 -14.45 -37.10
N ARG A 234 -38.67 -13.60 -38.13
CA ARG A 234 -39.83 -12.93 -38.73
C ARG A 234 -40.49 -13.76 -39.83
N SER A 235 -41.08 -14.87 -39.41
CA SER A 235 -42.22 -15.48 -40.09
C SER A 235 -43.38 -15.50 -39.10
N LYS A 236 -44.42 -14.70 -39.39
CA LYS A 236 -45.71 -14.57 -38.67
C LYS A 236 -45.71 -13.57 -37.51
N SER A 237 -46.43 -12.45 -37.69
CA SER A 237 -47.69 -12.17 -36.98
C SER A 237 -48.11 -10.70 -37.12
N LYS A 238 -49.42 -10.50 -37.18
CA LYS A 238 -50.16 -9.29 -37.53
C LYS A 238 -50.51 -8.42 -36.32
N SER A 239 -50.62 -7.11 -36.61
CA SER A 239 -51.45 -6.04 -36.03
C SER A 239 -52.02 -6.13 -34.60
N LEU A 240 -51.96 -5.02 -33.85
CA LEU A 240 -53.14 -4.18 -33.52
C LEU A 240 -52.85 -3.01 -32.54
N LYS A 241 -53.34 -1.83 -32.96
CA LYS A 241 -54.07 -0.73 -32.29
C LYS A 241 -53.63 -0.08 -30.95
N LYS A 242 -53.65 1.26 -31.06
CA LYS A 242 -53.35 2.39 -30.16
C LYS A 242 -54.59 2.83 -29.37
N LYS A 243 -54.49 3.28 -28.11
CA LYS A 243 -55.52 4.13 -27.46
C LYS A 243 -54.93 5.08 -26.38
N ARG A 244 -55.61 6.23 -26.24
CA ARG A 244 -55.21 7.56 -25.72
C ARG A 244 -55.40 7.77 -24.20
N ASN A 245 -54.63 8.72 -23.68
CA ASN A 245 -54.63 9.32 -22.33
C ASN A 245 -55.82 10.28 -22.04
N LYS A 246 -56.11 10.50 -20.74
CA LYS A 246 -56.93 11.60 -20.21
C LYS A 246 -56.29 12.16 -18.91
N PRO A 247 -56.22 13.48 -18.69
CA PRO A 247 -55.56 14.09 -17.51
C PRO A 247 -56.57 14.51 -16.43
N ILE A 248 -56.12 14.59 -15.17
CA ILE A 248 -56.90 15.08 -14.01
C ILE A 248 -56.13 16.23 -13.32
N SER A 249 -56.90 17.24 -12.90
CA SER A 249 -56.52 18.57 -12.43
C SER A 249 -56.13 18.66 -10.94
N SER A 250 -55.38 19.73 -10.67
CA SER A 250 -54.67 20.14 -9.45
C SER A 250 -55.52 20.82 -8.36
N SER A 251 -55.27 20.46 -7.10
CA SER A 251 -55.63 21.24 -5.90
C SER A 251 -54.69 20.83 -4.76
N ILE A 252 -53.49 21.44 -4.69
CA ILE A 252 -52.50 21.16 -3.65
C ILE A 252 -51.74 22.47 -3.40
N GLY A 253 -51.97 23.13 -2.27
CA GLY A 253 -51.31 24.41 -1.93
C GLY A 253 -50.77 24.43 -0.51
N SER A 254 -51.57 24.08 0.49
CA SER A 254 -51.17 24.23 1.90
C SER A 254 -50.57 22.98 2.55
N GLY A 255 -50.68 21.80 1.92
CA GLY A 255 -49.98 20.59 2.35
C GLY A 255 -48.53 20.50 1.84
N ILE A 256 -48.06 21.49 1.08
CA ILE A 256 -46.80 21.41 0.35
C ILE A 256 -45.62 21.71 1.26
N GLU A 257 -45.69 22.74 2.11
CA GLU A 257 -44.54 23.17 2.90
C GLU A 257 -44.13 22.15 3.97
N GLY A 258 -45.08 21.56 4.70
CA GLY A 258 -44.79 20.48 5.65
C GLY A 258 -44.25 19.22 4.96
N LYS A 259 -44.72 18.93 3.73
CA LYS A 259 -44.17 17.85 2.91
C LYS A 259 -42.76 18.18 2.42
N ILE A 260 -42.43 19.42 2.11
CA ILE A 260 -41.09 19.82 1.67
C ILE A 260 -40.05 19.53 2.77
N VAL A 261 -40.31 19.88 4.02
CA VAL A 261 -39.37 19.64 5.14
C VAL A 261 -39.20 18.14 5.42
N SER A 262 -40.29 17.38 5.38
CA SER A 262 -40.24 15.91 5.50
C SER A 262 -39.42 15.28 4.36
N LEU A 263 -39.65 15.74 3.13
CA LEU A 263 -38.93 15.26 1.94
C LEU A 263 -37.44 15.61 1.99
N GLN A 264 -37.07 16.78 2.51
CA GLN A 264 -35.66 17.16 2.67
C GLN A 264 -34.92 16.24 3.64
N THR A 265 -35.57 15.84 4.73
CA THR A 265 -35.01 14.89 5.71
C THR A 265 -34.85 13.49 5.09
N GLU A 266 -35.86 13.03 4.36
CA GLU A 266 -35.82 11.75 3.63
C GLU A 266 -34.73 11.75 2.54
N ILE A 267 -34.54 12.87 1.83
CA ILE A 267 -33.47 13.05 0.85
C ILE A 267 -32.08 12.95 1.51
N ALA A 268 -31.88 13.52 2.70
CA ALA A 268 -30.61 13.40 3.42
C ALA A 268 -30.32 11.96 3.85
N GLN A 269 -31.34 11.24 4.34
CA GLN A 269 -31.22 9.82 4.70
C GLN A 269 -30.91 8.95 3.47
N MET A 270 -31.57 9.22 2.33
CA MET A 270 -31.29 8.52 1.07
C MET A 270 -29.87 8.76 0.54
N LYS A 271 -29.30 9.96 0.73
CA LYS A 271 -27.90 10.24 0.36
C LYS A 271 -26.91 9.43 1.18
N ASN A 272 -27.06 9.38 2.50
CA ASN A 272 -26.20 8.57 3.36
C ASN A 272 -26.27 7.07 2.99
N LEU A 273 -27.49 6.57 2.73
CA LEU A 273 -27.69 5.19 2.28
C LEU A 273 -27.04 4.94 0.91
N GLN A 274 -27.08 5.91 -0.01
CA GLN A 274 -26.43 5.82 -1.31
C GLN A 274 -24.90 5.75 -1.19
N ASP A 275 -24.30 6.53 -0.29
CA ASP A 275 -22.86 6.51 -0.04
C ASP A 275 -22.41 5.17 0.56
N ASP A 276 -23.14 4.66 1.55
CA ASP A 276 -22.90 3.33 2.14
C ASP A 276 -23.04 2.23 1.09
N LEU A 277 -24.07 2.28 0.25
CA LEU A 277 -24.27 1.34 -0.86
C LEU A 277 -23.16 1.47 -1.92
N SER A 278 -22.62 2.66 -2.17
CA SER A 278 -21.50 2.88 -3.10
C SER A 278 -20.21 2.23 -2.58
N VAL A 279 -19.92 2.37 -1.28
CA VAL A 279 -18.76 1.71 -0.64
C VAL A 279 -18.92 0.20 -0.67
N GLN A 280 -20.10 -0.31 -0.32
CA GLN A 280 -20.41 -1.74 -0.38
C GLN A 280 -20.33 -2.28 -1.82
N ALA A 281 -20.81 -1.54 -2.81
CA ALA A 281 -20.75 -1.92 -4.23
C ALA A 281 -19.29 -1.97 -4.73
N LYS A 282 -18.45 -0.98 -4.40
CA LYS A 282 -17.02 -1.00 -4.76
C LYS A 282 -16.28 -2.18 -4.11
N GLN A 283 -16.62 -2.51 -2.88
CA GLN A 283 -16.05 -3.65 -2.17
C GLN A 283 -16.51 -4.98 -2.78
N ALA A 284 -17.79 -5.11 -3.10
CA ALA A 284 -18.36 -6.27 -3.77
C ALA A 284 -17.81 -6.44 -5.20
N GLU A 285 -17.61 -5.35 -5.94
CA GLU A 285 -16.97 -5.35 -7.27
C GLU A 285 -15.53 -5.84 -7.18
N LYS A 286 -14.77 -5.38 -6.17
CA LYS A 286 -13.41 -5.84 -5.92
C LYS A 286 -13.35 -7.33 -5.58
N GLU A 287 -14.25 -7.83 -4.74
CA GLU A 287 -14.37 -9.27 -4.44
C GLU A 287 -14.78 -10.09 -5.67
N ASN A 288 -15.73 -9.59 -6.46
CA ASN A 288 -16.16 -10.23 -7.70
C ASN A 288 -15.02 -10.29 -8.71
N MET A 289 -14.21 -9.23 -8.81
CA MET A 289 -13.00 -9.20 -9.63
C MET A 289 -11.96 -10.23 -9.19
N TYR A 290 -11.76 -10.44 -7.88
CA TYR A 290 -10.84 -11.48 -7.39
C TYR A 290 -11.33 -12.90 -7.73
N ASN A 291 -12.62 -13.16 -7.54
CA ASN A 291 -13.22 -14.45 -7.89
C ASN A 291 -13.17 -14.70 -9.40
N LEU A 292 -13.49 -13.69 -10.21
CA LEU A 292 -13.43 -13.76 -11.67
C LEU A 292 -12.00 -13.97 -12.18
N ALA A 293 -11.02 -13.29 -11.59
CA ALA A 293 -9.61 -13.48 -11.91
C ALA A 293 -9.16 -14.90 -11.59
N ALA A 294 -9.50 -15.43 -10.40
CA ALA A 294 -9.18 -16.81 -10.03
C ALA A 294 -9.82 -17.84 -10.98
N GLU A 295 -11.10 -17.66 -11.33
CA GLU A 295 -11.81 -18.50 -12.30
C GLU A 295 -11.14 -18.44 -13.68
N TYR A 296 -10.79 -17.24 -14.15
CA TYR A 296 -10.11 -17.04 -15.42
C TYR A 296 -8.73 -17.74 -15.45
N TYR A 297 -7.93 -17.61 -14.39
CA TYR A 297 -6.64 -18.29 -14.30
C TYR A 297 -6.79 -19.82 -14.25
N GLY A 298 -7.83 -20.33 -13.58
CA GLY A 298 -8.18 -21.75 -13.61
C GLY A 298 -8.46 -22.24 -15.03
N LYS A 299 -9.30 -21.52 -15.78
CA LYS A 299 -9.58 -21.84 -17.20
C LYS A 299 -8.34 -21.77 -18.09
N CYS A 300 -7.47 -20.77 -17.90
CA CYS A 300 -6.21 -20.66 -18.64
C CYS A 300 -5.26 -21.83 -18.35
N LYS A 301 -5.19 -22.27 -17.10
CA LYS A 301 -4.40 -23.44 -16.69
C LYS A 301 -4.95 -24.73 -17.28
N ASP A 302 -6.27 -24.94 -17.27
CA ASP A 302 -6.91 -26.11 -17.88
C ASP A 302 -6.65 -26.16 -19.39
N LEU A 303 -6.72 -25.00 -20.06
CA LEU A 303 -6.36 -24.88 -21.48
C LEU A 303 -4.88 -25.25 -21.71
N ALA A 304 -3.97 -24.72 -20.90
CA ALA A 304 -2.54 -25.03 -21.00
C ALA A 304 -2.24 -26.52 -20.76
N LEU A 305 -2.93 -27.16 -19.80
CA LEU A 305 -2.86 -28.60 -19.54
C LEU A 305 -3.37 -29.42 -20.72
N ASN A 306 -4.47 -29.00 -21.35
CA ASN A 306 -5.00 -29.67 -22.54
C ASN A 306 -4.03 -29.54 -23.72
N LEU A 307 -3.46 -28.34 -23.97
CA LEU A 307 -2.44 -28.14 -25.01
C LEU A 307 -1.19 -28.99 -24.76
N PHE A 308 -0.77 -29.13 -23.50
CA PHE A 308 0.34 -30.01 -23.11
C PHE A 308 0.05 -31.47 -23.44
N LYS A 309 -1.17 -31.98 -23.18
CA LYS A 309 -1.59 -33.34 -23.54
C LYS A 309 -1.51 -33.62 -25.05
N TYR A 310 -1.67 -32.59 -25.89
CA TYR A 310 -1.57 -32.70 -27.35
C TYR A 310 -0.15 -32.46 -27.91
N GLY A 311 0.88 -32.40 -27.05
CA GLY A 311 2.27 -32.33 -27.48
C GLY A 311 2.75 -30.96 -27.97
N VAL A 312 2.01 -29.88 -27.66
CA VAL A 312 2.41 -28.51 -28.00
C VAL A 312 3.62 -28.10 -27.14
N LYS A 313 4.76 -27.81 -27.78
CA LYS A 313 5.98 -27.35 -27.08
C LYS A 313 5.77 -25.98 -26.42
N GLY A 314 6.44 -25.72 -25.29
CA GLY A 314 6.39 -24.44 -24.56
C GLY A 314 5.29 -24.31 -23.50
N GLN A 315 4.45 -25.34 -23.31
CA GLN A 315 3.32 -25.28 -22.38
C GLN A 315 3.69 -25.46 -20.90
N SER A 316 4.84 -26.07 -20.56
CA SER A 316 5.25 -26.23 -19.16
C SER A 316 5.44 -24.88 -18.45
N ASP A 317 5.97 -23.89 -19.16
CA ASP A 317 6.23 -22.56 -18.62
C ASP A 317 4.92 -21.79 -18.41
N LEU A 318 3.95 -21.96 -19.31
CA LEU A 318 2.61 -21.40 -19.16
C LEU A 318 1.86 -22.05 -18.00
N ILE A 319 1.89 -23.37 -17.87
CA ILE A 319 1.29 -24.09 -16.73
C ILE A 319 1.92 -23.60 -15.42
N LYS A 320 3.25 -23.47 -15.36
CA LYS A 320 3.96 -22.95 -14.19
C LYS A 320 3.58 -21.50 -13.88
N LYS A 321 3.50 -20.64 -14.90
CA LYS A 321 3.10 -19.23 -14.77
C LYS A 321 1.66 -19.09 -14.25
N TYR A 322 0.70 -19.77 -14.86
CA TYR A 322 -0.70 -19.71 -14.45
C TYR A 322 -0.93 -20.33 -13.07
N SER A 323 -0.26 -21.44 -12.76
CA SER A 323 -0.32 -22.04 -11.44
C SER A 323 0.26 -21.11 -10.35
N THR A 324 1.27 -20.30 -10.69
CA THR A 324 1.83 -19.30 -9.76
C THR A 324 0.85 -18.16 -9.53
N LEU A 325 0.19 -17.68 -10.60
CA LEU A 325 -0.80 -16.60 -10.50
C LEU A 325 -2.04 -17.04 -9.70
N GLU A 326 -2.63 -18.18 -10.05
CA GLU A 326 -3.75 -18.79 -9.30
C GLU A 326 -3.47 -18.84 -7.79
N THR A 327 -2.26 -19.27 -7.41
CA THR A 327 -1.83 -19.36 -6.01
C THR A 327 -1.72 -17.98 -5.36
N LYS A 328 -1.09 -17.00 -6.03
CA LYS A 328 -0.99 -15.63 -5.50
C LYS A 328 -2.36 -15.03 -5.25
N TYR A 329 -3.29 -15.24 -6.18
CA TYR A 329 -4.67 -14.78 -6.05
C TYR A 329 -5.41 -15.48 -4.90
N ALA A 330 -5.27 -16.80 -4.76
CA ALA A 330 -5.89 -17.55 -3.66
C ALA A 330 -5.39 -17.10 -2.29
N ILE A 331 -4.07 -16.91 -2.13
CA ILE A 331 -3.47 -16.40 -0.88
C ILE A 331 -3.96 -14.99 -0.58
N SER A 332 -3.93 -14.09 -1.57
CA SER A 332 -4.41 -12.72 -1.38
C SER A 332 -5.90 -12.67 -1.03
N HIS A 333 -6.70 -13.55 -1.60
CA HIS A 333 -8.13 -13.67 -1.32
C HIS A 333 -8.38 -14.08 0.13
N GLU A 334 -7.70 -15.11 0.61
CA GLU A 334 -7.86 -15.58 2.00
C GLU A 334 -7.35 -14.56 3.02
N PHE A 335 -6.26 -13.83 2.73
CA PHE A 335 -5.84 -12.71 3.57
C PHE A 335 -6.86 -11.56 3.60
N ASN A 336 -7.50 -11.26 2.47
CA ASN A 336 -8.56 -10.24 2.43
C ASN A 336 -9.77 -10.67 3.28
N LYS A 337 -10.22 -11.92 3.15
CA LYS A 337 -11.31 -12.48 3.98
C LYS A 337 -10.96 -12.44 5.47
N LEU A 338 -9.73 -12.81 5.82
CA LEU A 338 -9.24 -12.74 7.20
C LEU A 338 -9.31 -11.30 7.72
N ASN A 339 -8.86 -10.33 6.93
CA ASN A 339 -8.89 -8.92 7.30
C ASN A 339 -10.32 -8.37 7.50
N GLN A 340 -11.27 -8.79 6.68
CA GLN A 340 -12.67 -8.37 6.81
C GLN A 340 -13.36 -9.00 8.02
N THR A 341 -13.00 -10.25 8.34
CA THR A 341 -13.65 -11.00 9.43
C THR A 341 -12.97 -10.83 10.78
N LEU A 342 -11.82 -10.14 10.84
CA LEU A 342 -11.04 -9.87 12.05
C LEU A 342 -11.88 -9.34 13.23
N ASN A 343 -12.90 -8.53 12.92
CA ASN A 343 -13.88 -8.08 13.90
C ASN A 343 -14.81 -9.23 14.31
N GLY A 344 -14.49 -9.83 15.46
CA GLY A 344 -15.30 -10.89 16.06
C GLY A 344 -14.63 -12.25 16.12
N LEU A 345 -13.42 -12.40 15.56
CA LEU A 345 -12.66 -13.63 15.73
C LEU A 345 -12.13 -13.75 17.16
N THR A 346 -12.25 -14.95 17.72
CA THR A 346 -11.40 -15.38 18.84
C THR A 346 -9.98 -15.64 18.33
N GLY A 347 -9.00 -15.66 19.24
CA GLY A 347 -7.63 -16.05 18.90
C GLY A 347 -7.56 -17.43 18.24
N GLU A 348 -8.33 -18.40 18.75
CA GLU A 348 -8.44 -19.74 18.18
C GLU A 348 -8.95 -19.72 16.71
N GLN A 349 -10.04 -18.99 16.44
CA GLN A 349 -10.58 -18.88 15.08
C GLN A 349 -9.61 -18.18 14.14
N PHE A 350 -8.92 -17.14 14.63
CA PHE A 350 -7.88 -16.44 13.88
C PHE A 350 -6.72 -17.36 13.54
N SER A 351 -6.21 -18.10 14.52
CA SER A 351 -5.13 -19.09 14.36
C SER A 351 -5.51 -20.18 13.35
N GLY A 352 -6.74 -20.71 13.41
CA GLY A 352 -7.24 -21.68 12.43
C GLY A 352 -7.27 -21.14 10.99
N ARG A 353 -7.67 -19.88 10.80
CA ARG A 353 -7.64 -19.24 9.47
C ARG A 353 -6.22 -18.99 8.98
N LEU A 354 -5.32 -18.53 9.85
CA LEU A 354 -3.90 -18.39 9.52
C LEU A 354 -3.27 -19.73 9.13
N GLN A 355 -3.60 -20.82 9.82
CA GLN A 355 -3.13 -22.16 9.49
C GLN A 355 -3.59 -22.60 8.10
N ALA A 356 -4.83 -22.28 7.70
CA ALA A 356 -5.32 -22.56 6.35
C ALA A 356 -4.52 -21.79 5.27
N ILE A 357 -4.24 -20.51 5.50
CA ILE A 357 -3.38 -19.70 4.62
C ILE A 357 -1.97 -20.27 4.58
N MET A 358 -1.43 -20.69 5.73
CA MET A 358 -0.10 -21.29 5.82
C MET A 358 -0.02 -22.57 5.00
N ASN A 359 -1.05 -23.43 5.04
CA ASN A 359 -1.11 -24.65 4.24
C ASN A 359 -1.07 -24.35 2.73
N LEU A 360 -1.78 -23.32 2.27
CA LEU A 360 -1.72 -22.87 0.86
C LEU A 360 -0.30 -22.43 0.45
N ILE A 361 0.45 -21.82 1.38
CA ILE A 361 1.84 -21.39 1.13
C ILE A 361 2.79 -22.60 1.12
N VAL A 362 2.66 -23.52 2.08
CA VAL A 362 3.53 -24.71 2.22
C VAL A 362 3.40 -25.65 1.03
N GLU A 363 2.19 -25.86 0.52
CA GLU A 363 1.94 -26.76 -0.63
C GLU A 363 2.71 -26.33 -1.89
N ARG A 364 3.17 -25.07 -1.95
CA ARG A 364 3.68 -24.44 -3.18
C ARG A 364 5.10 -23.88 -3.11
N LYS A 365 5.68 -23.65 -1.92
CA LYS A 365 7.05 -23.11 -1.76
C LYS A 365 7.82 -23.78 -0.62
N ARG A 366 9.13 -24.03 -0.83
CA ARG A 366 10.06 -24.34 0.27
C ARG A 366 10.19 -23.11 1.18
N THR A 367 10.11 -23.35 2.49
CA THR A 367 10.40 -22.48 3.65
C THR A 367 10.77 -21.03 3.32
N SER A 368 9.83 -20.11 3.60
CA SER A 368 10.02 -18.65 3.60
C SER A 368 10.05 -18.13 5.04
N SER A 369 10.74 -17.03 5.32
CA SER A 369 10.65 -16.31 6.61
C SER A 369 9.20 -15.97 6.98
N ILE A 370 8.33 -15.81 5.97
CA ILE A 370 6.89 -15.60 6.14
C ILE A 370 6.24 -16.81 6.80
N LEU A 371 6.62 -18.03 6.43
CA LEU A 371 6.10 -19.26 7.04
C LEU A 371 6.47 -19.35 8.53
N GLN A 372 7.69 -18.93 8.89
CA GLN A 372 8.12 -18.90 10.29
C GLN A 372 7.33 -17.86 11.10
N ASN A 373 7.12 -16.67 10.52
CA ASN A 373 6.31 -15.64 11.15
C ASN A 373 4.86 -16.08 11.31
N LEU A 374 4.23 -16.61 10.25
CA LEU A 374 2.86 -17.13 10.32
C LEU A 374 2.73 -18.24 11.37
N LYS A 375 3.69 -19.17 11.43
CA LYS A 375 3.71 -20.25 12.41
C LYS A 375 3.74 -19.72 13.84
N ARG A 376 4.62 -18.74 14.14
CA ARG A 376 4.68 -18.10 15.46
C ARG A 376 3.33 -17.49 15.84
N TRP A 377 2.67 -16.79 14.91
CA TRP A 377 1.36 -16.20 15.18
C TRP A 377 0.27 -17.26 15.38
N VAL A 378 0.30 -18.36 14.63
CA VAL A 378 -0.61 -19.50 14.88
C VAL A 378 -0.43 -19.98 16.31
N GLU A 379 0.81 -20.22 16.75
CA GLU A 379 1.14 -20.69 18.12
C GLU A 379 0.69 -19.69 19.20
N ASP A 380 0.96 -18.38 19.01
CA ASP A 380 0.63 -17.32 19.98
C ASP A 380 -0.87 -17.11 20.19
N TYR A 381 -1.68 -17.37 19.16
CA TYR A 381 -3.14 -17.15 19.20
C TYR A 381 -3.95 -18.44 19.36
N GLN A 382 -3.37 -19.62 19.18
CA GLN A 382 -4.11 -20.90 19.25
C GLN A 382 -4.75 -21.15 20.63
N THR A 383 -4.14 -20.66 21.71
CA THR A 383 -4.64 -20.85 23.08
C THR A 383 -5.54 -19.69 23.55
N LYS A 384 -5.70 -18.63 22.77
CA LYS A 384 -6.50 -17.45 23.14
C LYS A 384 -7.96 -17.67 22.76
N SER A 385 -8.76 -18.06 23.74
CA SER A 385 -10.22 -18.24 23.58
C SER A 385 -11.02 -16.94 23.58
N ALA A 386 -10.43 -15.85 24.09
CA ALA A 386 -11.04 -14.52 24.06
C ALA A 386 -11.03 -13.91 22.65
N THR A 387 -11.93 -12.94 22.43
CA THR A 387 -11.91 -12.10 21.24
C THR A 387 -10.60 -11.30 21.16
N LEU A 388 -10.11 -11.09 19.94
CA LEU A 388 -8.88 -10.32 19.71
C LEU A 388 -9.02 -8.89 20.24
N SER A 389 -8.01 -8.42 20.97
CA SER A 389 -7.98 -7.03 21.44
C SER A 389 -7.79 -6.06 20.27
N GLU A 390 -8.18 -4.78 20.44
CA GLU A 390 -7.94 -3.75 19.42
C GLU A 390 -6.45 -3.56 19.09
N PHE A 391 -5.58 -3.80 20.07
CA PHE A 391 -4.14 -3.81 19.83
C PHE A 391 -3.74 -4.99 18.93
N ASP A 392 -4.19 -6.20 19.25
CA ASP A 392 -3.93 -7.40 18.44
C ASP A 392 -4.41 -7.18 17.00
N LYS A 393 -5.66 -6.70 16.81
CA LYS A 393 -6.23 -6.43 15.49
C LYS A 393 -5.37 -5.48 14.66
N ARG A 394 -4.84 -4.40 15.26
CA ARG A 394 -3.96 -3.46 14.58
C ARG A 394 -2.63 -4.10 14.16
N GLN A 395 -2.03 -4.92 15.03
CA GLN A 395 -0.78 -5.62 14.70
C GLN A 395 -1.01 -6.66 13.61
N ILE A 396 -2.10 -7.43 13.71
CA ILE A 396 -2.51 -8.40 12.68
C ILE A 396 -2.72 -7.69 11.34
N GLY A 397 -3.47 -6.58 11.32
CA GLY A 397 -3.74 -5.83 10.09
C GLY A 397 -2.47 -5.38 9.39
N LYS A 398 -1.49 -4.83 10.15
CA LYS A 398 -0.18 -4.46 9.61
C LYS A 398 0.59 -5.66 9.04
N ALA A 399 0.57 -6.79 9.76
CA ALA A 399 1.23 -8.01 9.33
C ALA A 399 0.60 -8.58 8.03
N ILE A 400 -0.74 -8.57 7.92
CA ILE A 400 -1.45 -8.99 6.71
C ILE A 400 -1.07 -8.14 5.50
N GLU A 401 -1.06 -6.81 5.65
CA GLU A 401 -0.65 -5.91 4.55
C GLU A 401 0.81 -6.13 4.12
N PHE A 402 1.69 -6.43 5.07
CA PHE A 402 3.07 -6.83 4.77
C PHE A 402 3.12 -8.17 4.00
N TRP A 403 2.38 -9.20 4.44
CA TRP A 403 2.40 -10.51 3.80
C TRP A 403 1.84 -10.53 2.38
N LYS A 404 0.88 -9.65 2.06
CA LYS A 404 0.34 -9.49 0.70
C LYS A 404 1.38 -9.07 -0.34
N GLN A 405 2.53 -8.54 0.08
CA GLN A 405 3.58 -8.06 -0.83
C GLN A 405 4.45 -9.18 -1.42
N PHE A 406 4.29 -10.44 -0.98
CA PHE A 406 5.14 -11.58 -1.35
C PHE A 406 4.38 -12.66 -2.15
#